data_AF-A0A136MAW7-F1
#
_entry.id   AF-A0A136MAW7-F1
#
_cell.length_a   1.000
_cell.length_b   1.000
_cell.length_c   1.000
_cell.angle_alpha   90.00
_cell.angle_beta   90.00
_cell.angle_gamma   90.00
#
_symmetry.space_group_name_H-M   'P 1'
#
loop_
_entity.id
_entity.type
_entity.pdbx_description
1 polymer ?
#
loop_
_entity_poly.entity_id
_entity_poly.type
_entity_poly.pdbx_seq_one_letter_code
_entity_poly.pdbx_strand_id
1 'polypeptide(L)'
;MQQVIASPAVQGELFDSTSHLSSPEQLRDDLEKRGYVFIRGLFPLEELLNVRRDIAGVLQRNGWLDPAVDPMLALSGDGVGPYAESVHPEYAPVYDQIQHLESFHTLPHDPRLVQLFRDLFNGEPLVHPRHITRVVFPNAVEETTPPHQDYIYILGTKIH
;
A
#
# COMPACT_ATOMS: atom_id res chain seq x y z
N MET A 1 -32.44 -0.89 0.44
CA MET A 1 -32.14 0.47 0.95
C MET A 1 -30.64 0.53 1.14
N GLN A 2 -29.90 1.02 0.14
CA GLN A 2 -28.43 1.11 0.21
C GLN A 2 -28.06 2.23 1.17
N GLN A 3 -27.33 1.89 2.23
CA GLN A 3 -26.69 2.89 3.08
C GLN A 3 -25.50 3.46 2.32
N VAL A 4 -25.61 4.73 1.93
CA VAL A 4 -24.47 5.52 1.45
C VAL A 4 -23.53 5.68 2.65
N ILE A 5 -22.42 4.94 2.66
CA ILE A 5 -21.33 5.18 3.61
C ILE A 5 -20.73 6.52 3.20
N ALA A 6 -20.98 7.55 4.01
CA ALA A 6 -20.36 8.85 3.83
C ALA A 6 -18.83 8.67 3.82
N SER A 7 -18.16 9.22 2.80
CA SER A 7 -16.71 9.31 2.78
C SER A 7 -16.26 10.00 4.08
N PRO A 8 -15.39 9.39 4.91
CA PRO A 8 -14.98 10.01 6.15
C PRO A 8 -14.37 11.37 5.83
N ALA A 9 -14.79 12.41 6.57
CA ALA A 9 -14.23 13.75 6.44
C ALA A 9 -12.69 13.66 6.51
N VAL A 10 -12.00 14.36 5.59
CA VAL A 10 -10.54 14.44 5.60
C VAL A 10 -10.08 14.89 6.98
N GLN A 11 -9.46 13.98 7.73
CA GLN A 11 -9.03 14.22 9.10
C GLN A 11 -7.71 14.99 9.12
N GLY A 12 -7.76 16.31 8.89
CA GLY A 12 -6.60 17.20 9.01
C GLY A 12 -5.37 16.77 8.17
N GLU A 13 -4.24 17.40 8.43
CA GLU A 13 -2.95 16.99 7.86
C GLU A 13 -2.26 15.99 8.80
N LEU A 14 -1.56 14.99 8.23
CA LEU A 14 -0.71 14.09 9.00
C LEU A 14 0.48 14.85 9.57
N PHE A 15 0.81 14.60 10.84
CA PHE A 15 2.02 15.15 11.45
C PHE A 15 3.26 14.51 10.82
N ASP A 16 4.17 15.33 10.30
CA ASP A 16 5.39 14.88 9.64
C ASP A 16 6.49 14.55 10.65
N SER A 17 6.74 13.25 10.86
CA SER A 17 7.75 12.73 11.79
C SER A 17 9.13 12.59 11.13
N THR A 18 9.34 13.07 9.90
CA THR A 18 10.61 12.86 9.16
C THR A 18 11.83 13.39 9.91
N SER A 19 11.71 14.52 10.62
CA SER A 19 12.81 15.07 11.45
C SER A 19 13.18 14.19 12.63
N HIS A 20 12.31 13.27 13.04
CA HIS A 20 12.53 12.38 14.17
C HIS A 20 13.22 11.06 13.78
N LEU A 21 13.51 10.82 12.49
CA LEU A 21 14.15 9.59 12.01
C LEU A 21 15.50 9.26 12.69
N SER A 22 16.20 10.27 13.19
CA SER A 22 17.47 10.07 13.91
C SER A 22 17.30 9.80 15.41
N SER A 23 16.06 9.80 15.93
CA SER A 23 15.74 9.67 17.34
C SER A 23 14.64 8.63 17.56
N PRO A 24 15.02 7.36 17.85
CA PRO A 24 14.05 6.30 18.12
C PRO A 24 13.07 6.62 19.25
N GLU A 25 13.49 7.38 20.26
CA GLU A 25 12.61 7.84 21.34
C GLU A 25 11.49 8.76 20.82
N GLN A 26 11.82 9.77 20.00
CA GLN A 26 10.82 10.66 19.41
C GLN A 26 9.86 9.92 18.47
N LEU A 27 10.34 8.93 17.71
CA LEU A 27 9.49 8.09 16.87
C LEU A 27 8.49 7.27 17.69
N ARG A 28 8.93 6.71 18.82
CA ARG A 28 8.05 5.97 19.74
C ARG A 28 7.04 6.88 20.40
N ASP A 29 7.46 8.06 20.83
CA ASP A 29 6.58 9.11 21.35
C ASP A 29 5.49 9.51 20.36
N ASP A 30 5.84 9.68 19.08
CA ASP A 30 4.87 9.96 18.01
C ASP A 30 3.88 8.81 17.84
N LEU A 31 4.38 7.58 17.80
CA LEU A 31 3.57 6.37 17.67
C LEU A 31 2.60 6.22 18.85
N GLU A 32 3.05 6.42 20.09
CA GLU A 32 2.22 6.32 21.29
C GLU A 32 1.13 7.41 21.32
N LYS A 33 1.49 8.65 20.99
CA LYS A 33 0.56 9.80 21.03
C LYS A 33 -0.48 9.76 19.92
N ARG A 34 -0.13 9.24 18.74
CA ARG A 34 -0.95 9.38 17.51
C ARG A 34 -1.47 8.06 16.95
N GLY A 35 -0.89 6.93 17.34
CA GLY A 35 -1.16 5.63 16.72
C GLY A 35 -0.58 5.47 15.31
N TYR A 36 0.24 6.41 14.84
CA TYR A 36 0.92 6.36 13.55
C TYR A 36 2.22 7.18 13.56
N VAL A 37 3.10 6.89 12.60
CA VAL A 37 4.21 7.78 12.19
C VAL A 37 4.13 8.02 10.69
N PHE A 38 4.32 9.26 10.26
CA PHE A 38 4.33 9.62 8.83
C PHE A 38 5.71 10.14 8.45
N ILE A 39 6.34 9.46 7.49
CA ILE A 39 7.72 9.70 7.06
C ILE A 39 7.74 10.00 5.56
N ARG A 40 8.40 11.08 5.18
CA ARG A 40 8.65 11.44 3.77
C ARG A 40 10.07 11.04 3.36
N GLY A 41 10.22 10.61 2.12
CA GLY A 41 11.53 10.40 1.51
C GLY A 41 12.37 9.29 2.14
N LEU A 42 11.75 8.29 2.77
CA LEU A 42 12.46 7.14 3.34
C LEU A 42 13.23 6.35 2.26
N PHE A 43 12.69 6.31 1.04
CA PHE A 43 13.27 5.61 -0.11
C PHE A 43 13.68 6.60 -1.21
N PRO A 44 14.74 6.30 -1.97
CA PRO A 44 15.01 6.91 -3.26
C PRO A 44 13.83 6.67 -4.20
N LEU A 45 13.39 7.73 -4.86
CA LEU A 45 12.20 7.70 -5.72
C LEU A 45 12.31 6.63 -6.81
N GLU A 46 13.48 6.47 -7.42
CA GLU A 46 13.69 5.50 -8.51
C GLU A 46 13.47 4.05 -8.08
N GLU A 47 13.79 3.68 -6.84
CA GLU A 47 13.55 2.33 -6.34
C GLU A 47 12.04 2.04 -6.26
N LEU A 48 11.25 3.01 -5.81
CA LEU A 48 9.78 2.91 -5.81
C LEU A 48 9.21 2.90 -7.23
N LEU A 49 9.79 3.69 -8.15
CA LEU A 49 9.38 3.73 -9.55
C LEU A 49 9.68 2.41 -10.28
N ASN A 50 10.71 1.67 -9.88
CA ASN A 50 10.97 0.34 -10.43
C ASN A 50 9.85 -0.65 -10.09
N VAL A 51 9.42 -0.71 -8.82
CA VAL A 51 8.27 -1.55 -8.42
C VAL A 51 7.00 -1.11 -9.15
N ARG A 52 6.76 0.20 -9.27
CA ARG A 52 5.63 0.73 -10.06
C ARG A 52 5.69 0.29 -11.51
N ARG A 53 6.88 0.29 -12.14
CA ARG A 53 7.06 -0.10 -13.54
C ARG A 53 6.77 -1.58 -13.75
N ASP A 54 7.18 -2.44 -12.83
CA ASP A 54 6.91 -3.87 -12.91
C ASP A 54 5.40 -4.15 -12.81
N ILE A 55 4.71 -3.51 -11.86
CA ILE A 55 3.25 -3.59 -11.71
C ILE A 55 2.56 -3.03 -12.95
N ALA A 56 2.92 -1.83 -13.41
CA ALA A 56 2.36 -1.21 -14.60
C ALA A 56 2.56 -2.07 -15.85
N GLY A 57 3.71 -2.75 -15.96
CA GLY A 57 3.98 -3.71 -17.02
C GLY A 57 3.04 -4.92 -16.99
N VAL A 58 2.71 -5.44 -15.79
CA VAL A 58 1.68 -6.49 -15.65
C VAL A 58 0.33 -5.96 -16.13
N LEU A 59 -0.09 -4.78 -15.67
CA LEU A 59 -1.38 -4.20 -16.06
C LEU A 59 -1.46 -3.95 -17.58
N GLN A 60 -0.40 -3.40 -18.18
CA GLN A 60 -0.34 -3.15 -19.62
C GLN A 60 -0.47 -4.44 -20.44
N ARG A 61 0.30 -5.50 -20.08
CA ARG A 61 0.27 -6.78 -20.82
C ARG A 61 -1.09 -7.46 -20.76
N ASN A 62 -1.85 -7.23 -19.71
CA ASN A 62 -3.21 -7.76 -19.56
C ASN A 62 -4.29 -6.81 -20.13
N GLY A 63 -3.89 -5.72 -20.80
CA GLY A 63 -4.81 -4.78 -21.45
C GLY A 63 -5.59 -3.89 -20.47
N TRP A 64 -5.10 -3.75 -19.23
CA TRP A 64 -5.79 -2.96 -18.20
C TRP A 64 -5.51 -1.46 -18.30
N LEU A 65 -4.47 -1.08 -19.05
CA LEU A 65 -4.06 0.30 -19.25
C LEU A 65 -4.34 0.75 -20.70
N ASP A 66 -4.51 2.06 -20.89
CA ASP A 66 -4.61 2.67 -22.21
C ASP A 66 -3.29 2.43 -22.98
N PRO A 67 -3.32 1.74 -24.13
CA PRO A 67 -2.13 1.44 -24.91
C PRO A 67 -1.52 2.68 -25.60
N ALA A 68 -2.24 3.80 -25.66
CA ALA A 68 -1.79 5.02 -26.33
C ALA A 68 -0.92 5.92 -25.44
N VAL A 69 -0.80 5.62 -24.13
CA VAL A 69 -0.08 6.44 -23.17
C VAL A 69 1.01 5.65 -22.44
N ASP A 70 1.91 6.36 -21.76
CA ASP A 70 2.92 5.73 -20.91
C ASP A 70 2.24 4.90 -19.79
N PRO A 71 2.53 3.59 -19.67
CA PRO A 71 2.01 2.73 -18.61
C PRO A 71 2.26 3.26 -17.20
N MET A 72 3.32 4.05 -17.01
CA MET A 72 3.64 4.66 -15.72
C MET A 72 2.59 5.68 -15.26
N LEU A 73 1.75 6.21 -16.16
CA LEU A 73 0.59 7.04 -15.81
C LEU A 73 -0.55 6.21 -15.21
N ALA A 74 -0.56 4.88 -15.42
CA ALA A 74 -1.56 3.95 -14.92
C ALA A 74 -3.02 4.36 -15.25
N LEU A 75 -3.23 4.90 -16.46
CA LEU A 75 -4.56 5.26 -16.96
C LEU A 75 -5.22 4.01 -17.56
N SER A 76 -6.45 3.72 -17.16
CA SER A 76 -7.25 2.64 -17.76
C SER A 76 -7.71 3.01 -19.17
N GLY A 77 -7.69 2.05 -20.09
CA GLY A 77 -8.23 2.25 -21.45
C GLY A 77 -9.75 2.38 -21.47
N ASP A 78 -10.27 2.98 -22.54
CA ASP A 78 -11.72 3.07 -22.76
C ASP A 78 -12.36 1.68 -22.84
N GLY A 79 -13.42 1.46 -22.06
CA GLY A 79 -14.14 0.18 -22.02
C GLY A 79 -13.44 -0.94 -21.24
N VAL A 80 -12.35 -0.63 -20.54
CA VAL A 80 -11.63 -1.58 -19.67
C VAL A 80 -12.13 -1.45 -18.23
N GLY A 81 -12.56 -2.58 -17.65
CA GLY A 81 -13.03 -2.62 -16.27
C GLY A 81 -14.33 -1.83 -16.02
N PRO A 82 -14.68 -1.54 -14.75
CA PRO A 82 -13.88 -1.83 -13.56
C PRO A 82 -13.83 -3.33 -13.26
N TYR A 83 -12.63 -3.85 -13.01
CA TYR A 83 -12.46 -5.18 -12.43
C TYR A 83 -12.21 -5.02 -10.93
N ALA A 84 -13.06 -5.68 -10.15
CA ALA A 84 -13.03 -5.64 -8.69
C ALA A 84 -12.65 -7.01 -8.12
N GLU A 85 -11.87 -6.98 -7.05
CA GLU A 85 -11.47 -8.16 -6.31
C GLU A 85 -12.71 -8.94 -5.83
N SER A 86 -12.69 -10.28 -5.96
CA SER A 86 -13.81 -11.17 -5.58
C SER A 86 -15.14 -10.98 -6.33
N VAL A 87 -15.24 -9.99 -7.23
CA VAL A 87 -16.43 -9.78 -8.07
C VAL A 87 -16.17 -10.22 -9.51
N HIS A 88 -15.02 -9.83 -10.06
CA HIS A 88 -14.70 -10.02 -11.47
C HIS A 88 -13.63 -11.10 -11.66
N PRO A 89 -13.89 -12.17 -12.44
CA PRO A 89 -12.93 -13.25 -12.65
C PRO A 89 -11.64 -12.80 -13.34
N GLU A 90 -11.66 -11.68 -14.07
CA GLU A 90 -10.51 -11.06 -14.70
C GLU A 90 -9.47 -10.58 -13.67
N TYR A 91 -9.91 -10.28 -12.45
CA TYR A 91 -9.03 -9.67 -11.45
C TYR A 91 -7.97 -10.65 -10.92
N ALA A 92 -8.38 -11.85 -10.54
CA ALA A 92 -7.50 -12.80 -9.86
C ALA A 92 -6.26 -13.20 -10.70
N PRO A 93 -6.35 -13.51 -12.01
CA PRO A 93 -5.17 -13.84 -12.83
C PRO A 93 -4.17 -12.69 -12.97
N VAL A 94 -4.63 -11.45 -12.98
CA VAL A 94 -3.75 -10.27 -13.06
C VAL A 94 -3.11 -9.99 -11.71
N TYR A 95 -3.88 -10.09 -10.63
CA TYR A 95 -3.38 -9.96 -9.27
C TYR A 95 -2.33 -11.03 -8.94
N ASP A 96 -2.55 -12.27 -9.38
CA ASP A 96 -1.59 -13.37 -9.22
C ASP A 96 -0.24 -13.05 -9.88
N GLN A 97 -0.24 -12.50 -11.10
CA GLN A 97 0.99 -12.07 -11.77
C GLN A 97 1.73 -10.97 -10.97
N ILE A 98 1.00 -10.04 -10.34
CA ILE A 98 1.60 -9.02 -9.46
C ILE A 98 2.23 -9.68 -8.23
N GLN A 99 1.54 -10.65 -7.63
CA GLN A 99 2.05 -11.41 -6.49
C GLN A 99 3.28 -12.28 -6.84
N HIS A 100 3.60 -12.48 -8.12
CA HIS A 100 4.83 -13.16 -8.55
C HIS A 100 6.00 -12.20 -8.81
N LEU A 101 5.80 -10.88 -8.69
CA LEU A 101 6.88 -9.91 -8.89
C LEU A 101 7.85 -9.92 -7.72
N GLU A 102 9.11 -10.27 -7.99
CA GLU A 102 10.19 -10.23 -6.98
C GLU A 102 10.33 -8.82 -6.38
N SER A 103 10.32 -7.78 -7.23
CA SER A 103 10.46 -6.38 -6.79
C SER A 103 9.41 -5.94 -5.78
N PHE A 104 8.19 -6.48 -5.88
CA PHE A 104 7.10 -6.23 -4.94
C PHE A 104 7.38 -6.85 -3.55
N HIS A 105 8.02 -8.01 -3.52
CA HIS A 105 8.35 -8.72 -2.28
C HIS A 105 9.70 -8.32 -1.69
N THR A 106 10.65 -7.83 -2.49
CA THR A 106 11.94 -7.38 -1.96
C THR A 106 11.86 -6.04 -1.25
N LEU A 107 10.97 -5.13 -1.69
CA LEU A 107 10.88 -3.78 -1.15
C LEU A 107 10.60 -3.75 0.36
N PRO A 108 9.68 -4.57 0.93
CA PRO A 108 9.44 -4.58 2.38
C PRO A 108 10.60 -5.12 3.22
N HIS A 109 11.56 -5.81 2.61
CA HIS A 109 12.78 -6.29 3.25
C HIS A 109 13.92 -5.26 3.25
N ASP A 110 13.70 -4.06 2.71
CA ASP A 110 14.73 -3.04 2.64
C ASP A 110 15.28 -2.67 4.04
N PRO A 111 16.61 -2.60 4.22
CA PRO A 111 17.21 -2.31 5.53
C PRO A 111 16.73 -1.00 6.16
N ARG A 112 16.36 0.02 5.37
CA ARG A 112 15.86 1.31 5.90
C ARG A 112 14.50 1.13 6.54
N LEU A 113 13.62 0.35 5.92
CA LEU A 113 12.30 0.04 6.46
C LEU A 113 12.41 -0.86 7.67
N VAL A 114 13.19 -1.94 7.58
CA VAL A 114 13.44 -2.86 8.69
C VAL A 114 14.02 -2.13 9.90
N GLN A 115 14.97 -1.21 9.68
CA GLN A 115 15.53 -0.40 10.77
C GLN A 115 14.50 0.55 11.37
N LEU A 116 13.66 1.21 10.56
CA LEU A 116 12.55 2.04 11.07
C LEU A 116 11.62 1.23 11.97
N PHE A 117 11.22 0.03 11.56
CA PHE A 117 10.39 -0.86 12.39
C PHE A 117 11.13 -1.28 13.67
N ARG A 118 12.43 -1.60 13.59
CA ARG A 118 13.24 -1.91 14.78
C ARG A 118 13.27 -0.74 15.77
N ASP A 119 13.40 0.49 15.29
CA ASP A 119 13.41 1.69 16.13
C ASP A 119 12.04 1.96 16.78
N LEU A 120 10.95 1.77 16.03
CA LEU A 120 9.58 1.93 16.52
C LEU A 120 9.21 0.90 17.59
N PHE A 121 9.60 -0.36 17.41
CA PHE A 121 9.14 -1.46 18.27
C PHE A 121 10.19 -1.94 19.28
N ASN A 122 11.41 -1.40 19.23
CA ASN A 122 12.54 -1.82 20.07
C ASN A 122 12.74 -3.35 20.07
N GLY A 123 12.67 -3.94 18.88
CA GLY A 123 12.72 -5.38 18.68
C GLY A 123 12.95 -5.75 17.23
N GLU A 124 13.29 -7.01 16.97
CA GLU A 124 13.53 -7.47 15.60
C GLU A 124 12.19 -7.69 14.87
N PRO A 125 11.88 -6.94 13.80
CA PRO A 125 10.63 -7.12 13.09
C PRO A 125 10.68 -8.36 12.19
N LEU A 126 9.55 -9.05 12.08
CA LEU A 126 9.32 -10.04 11.05
C LEU A 126 8.53 -9.38 9.91
N VAL A 127 9.11 -9.35 8.71
CA VAL A 127 8.39 -8.90 7.51
C VAL A 127 7.30 -9.92 7.17
N HIS A 128 6.04 -9.50 7.29
CA HIS A 128 4.90 -10.39 7.12
C HIS A 128 4.71 -10.75 5.63
N PRO A 129 4.66 -12.04 5.23
CA PRO A 129 4.71 -12.45 3.80
C PRO A 129 3.43 -12.16 2.99
N ARG A 130 2.29 -11.92 3.64
CA ARG A 130 1.03 -11.50 2.96
C ARG A 130 1.06 -10.02 2.62
N HIS A 131 1.82 -9.65 1.58
CA HIS A 131 1.76 -8.30 1.01
C HIS A 131 0.49 -8.14 0.18
N ILE A 132 -0.13 -6.96 0.29
CA ILE A 132 -1.37 -6.62 -0.42
C ILE A 132 -1.06 -5.46 -1.37
N THR A 133 -1.30 -5.66 -2.66
CA THR A 133 -1.30 -4.56 -3.63
C THR A 133 -2.72 -4.02 -3.76
N ARG A 134 -2.87 -2.70 -3.92
CA ARG A 134 -4.16 -2.11 -4.31
C ARG A 134 -4.14 -1.74 -5.78
N VAL A 135 -4.91 -2.46 -6.59
CA VAL A 135 -5.17 -2.13 -8.01
C VAL A 135 -6.65 -1.79 -8.11
N VAL A 136 -6.97 -0.50 -8.16
CA VAL A 136 -8.36 -0.01 -8.09
C VAL A 136 -8.65 0.85 -9.29
N PHE A 137 -9.73 0.53 -10.02
CA PHE A 137 -10.20 1.35 -11.13
C PHE A 137 -10.85 2.64 -10.59
N PRO A 138 -10.74 3.78 -11.29
CA PRO A 138 -11.26 5.08 -10.81
C PRO A 138 -12.74 5.08 -10.39
N ASN A 139 -13.56 4.22 -10.98
CA ASN A 139 -14.99 4.14 -10.73
C ASN A 139 -15.41 3.03 -9.74
N ALA A 140 -14.47 2.30 -9.15
CA ALA A 140 -14.73 1.18 -8.22
C ALA A 140 -14.83 1.65 -6.75
N VAL A 141 -15.66 2.66 -6.48
CA VAL A 141 -15.76 3.32 -5.16
C VAL A 141 -16.33 2.39 -4.08
N GLU A 142 -17.23 1.49 -4.45
CA GLU A 142 -17.88 0.53 -3.53
C GLU A 142 -16.89 -0.54 -3.01
N GLU A 143 -15.76 -0.71 -3.68
CA GLU A 143 -14.73 -1.73 -3.38
C GLU A 143 -13.65 -1.20 -2.43
N THR A 144 -13.96 -0.13 -1.69
CA THR A 144 -13.07 0.46 -0.70
C THR A 144 -13.17 -0.26 0.64
N THR A 145 -12.08 -0.29 1.39
CA THR A 145 -12.07 -0.99 2.68
C THR A 145 -12.73 -0.11 3.75
N PRO A 146 -13.80 -0.56 4.43
CA PRO A 146 -14.43 0.22 5.49
C PRO A 146 -13.51 0.38 6.70
N PRO A 147 -13.80 1.28 7.65
CA PRO A 147 -13.03 1.40 8.88
C PRO A 147 -12.93 0.06 9.62
N HIS A 148 -11.71 -0.40 9.90
CA HIS A 148 -11.43 -1.67 10.58
C HIS A 148 -10.06 -1.61 11.30
N GLN A 149 -9.72 -2.68 12.02
CA GLN A 149 -8.40 -2.87 12.63
C GLN A 149 -7.77 -4.17 12.12
N ASP A 150 -6.60 -4.05 11.50
CA ASP A 150 -5.88 -5.19 10.90
C ASP A 150 -5.56 -6.30 11.90
N TYR A 151 -5.27 -5.95 13.17
CA TYR A 151 -4.96 -6.92 14.21
C TYR A 151 -6.04 -8.01 14.36
N ILE A 152 -7.31 -7.67 14.13
CA ILE A 152 -8.43 -8.61 14.21
C ILE A 152 -8.31 -9.74 13.17
N TYR A 153 -7.75 -9.44 12.00
CA TYR A 153 -7.70 -10.36 10.85
C TYR A 153 -6.32 -10.96 10.61
N ILE A 154 -5.26 -10.19 10.87
CA ILE A 154 -3.87 -10.56 10.54
C ILE A 154 -3.17 -11.18 11.75
N LEU A 155 -3.62 -10.83 12.98
CA LEU A 155 -2.98 -11.16 14.25
C LEU A 155 -1.53 -10.63 14.33
N GLY A 156 -0.85 -10.90 15.45
CA GLY A 156 0.52 -10.47 15.69
C GLY A 156 0.86 -10.51 17.19
N THR A 157 1.95 -9.86 17.56
CA THR A 157 2.31 -9.71 18.98
C THR A 157 1.38 -8.67 19.61
N LYS A 158 0.82 -8.98 20.79
CA LYS A 158 0.08 -8.00 21.58
C LYS A 158 1.03 -6.86 21.97
N ILE A 159 0.68 -5.63 21.60
CA ILE A 159 1.31 -4.44 22.17
C ILE A 159 0.74 -4.31 23.59
N HIS A 160 1.61 -4.40 24.59
CA HIS A 160 1.28 -4.32 26.01
C HIS A 160 1.30 -2.89 26.52
#